data_AF-A0A3N9P690-F1
#
_entry.id   AF-A0A3N9P690-F1
#
_cell.length_a   1.000
_cell.length_b   1.000
_cell.length_c   1.000
_cell.angle_alpha   90.00
_cell.angle_beta   90.00
_cell.angle_gamma   90.00
#
_symmetry.space_group_name_H-M   'P 1'
#
loop_
_entity.id
_entity.type
_entity.pdbx_description
1 polymer ?
#
loop_
_entity_poly.entity_id
_entity_poly.type
_entity_poly.pdbx_seq_one_letter_code
_entity_poly.pdbx_strand_id
1 'polypeptide(L)'
;MSQVIVESEISQALQDYKQLAERLVRKGSVFSLFKLQTELIRKHSSGDDEELVQEMIFDFMEILKQVVDENVTCPKCNKPYTFRICTGLSREHDNGIELTCEVCGDCYSHSEQRELVTYFNINAWKEADHLRRRSRGFTVTYTLESLAAKAVLFIYDDMLKRPELRINGHRVFDPAEVKTYWEHSKRIIKQWKNGEEIIEESSRVGDGVFYRLDEVI
;
A
#
# COMPACT_ATOMS: atom_id res chain seq x y z
N MET A 1 -39.40 -3.43 29.85
CA MET A 1 -39.99 -3.95 28.59
C MET A 1 -39.53 -3.16 27.38
N SER A 2 -39.64 -1.83 27.36
CA SER A 2 -39.21 -1.02 26.19
C SER A 2 -37.72 -1.12 25.84
N GLN A 3 -36.83 -1.13 26.84
CA GLN A 3 -35.37 -1.21 26.63
C GLN A 3 -34.92 -2.57 26.06
N VAL A 4 -35.57 -3.66 26.49
CA VAL A 4 -35.31 -5.03 26.00
C VAL A 4 -35.73 -5.22 24.53
N ILE A 5 -36.79 -4.53 24.10
CA ILE A 5 -37.26 -4.58 22.71
C ILE A 5 -36.26 -3.83 21.80
N VAL A 6 -35.76 -2.67 22.24
CA VAL A 6 -34.77 -1.88 21.49
C VAL A 6 -33.44 -2.62 21.35
N GLU A 7 -32.94 -3.26 22.42
CA GLU A 7 -31.71 -4.08 22.36
C GLU A 7 -31.84 -5.27 21.39
N SER A 8 -33.00 -5.92 21.36
CA SER A 8 -33.28 -7.02 20.43
C SER A 8 -33.35 -6.56 18.97
N GLU A 9 -33.93 -5.39 18.70
CA GLU A 9 -34.04 -4.83 17.35
C GLU A 9 -32.68 -4.40 16.80
N ILE A 10 -31.84 -3.76 17.63
CA ILE A 10 -30.47 -3.37 17.27
C ILE A 10 -29.62 -4.62 16.98
N SER A 11 -29.71 -5.64 17.82
CA SER A 11 -28.99 -6.90 17.62
C SER A 11 -29.36 -7.57 16.30
N GLN A 12 -30.65 -7.61 15.96
CA GLN A 12 -31.11 -8.14 14.69
C GLN A 12 -30.60 -7.32 13.49
N ALA A 13 -30.65 -5.98 13.58
CA ALA A 13 -30.17 -5.11 12.51
C ALA A 13 -28.66 -5.28 12.26
N LEU A 14 -27.86 -5.43 13.32
CA LEU A 14 -26.43 -5.72 13.20
C LEU A 14 -26.16 -7.07 12.54
N GLN A 15 -26.98 -8.08 12.85
CA GLN A 15 -26.86 -9.40 12.23
C GLN A 15 -27.23 -9.37 10.75
N ASP A 16 -28.32 -8.69 10.39
CA ASP A 16 -28.73 -8.51 8.98
C ASP A 16 -27.66 -7.77 8.17
N TYR A 17 -27.06 -6.76 8.79
CA TYR A 17 -25.94 -6.04 8.21
C TYR A 17 -24.71 -6.92 8.02
N LYS A 18 -24.32 -7.74 9.02
CA LYS A 18 -23.20 -8.68 8.89
C LYS A 18 -23.41 -9.62 7.70
N GLN A 19 -24.61 -10.18 7.54
CA GLN A 19 -24.95 -11.03 6.40
C GLN A 19 -24.88 -10.31 5.05
N LEU A 20 -25.31 -9.04 4.99
CA LEU A 20 -25.16 -8.22 3.80
C LEU A 20 -23.68 -7.98 3.48
N ALA A 21 -22.88 -7.62 4.48
CA ALA A 21 -21.45 -7.41 4.35
C ALA A 21 -20.76 -8.68 3.82
N GLU A 22 -21.04 -9.85 4.39
CA GLU A 22 -20.52 -11.14 3.92
C GLU A 22 -20.81 -11.38 2.44
N ARG A 23 -22.06 -11.14 2.01
CA ARG A 23 -22.47 -11.30 0.62
C ARG A 23 -21.72 -10.37 -0.33
N LEU A 24 -21.46 -9.13 0.08
CA LEU A 24 -20.75 -8.14 -0.73
C LEU A 24 -19.24 -8.42 -0.75
N VAL A 25 -18.66 -8.77 0.39
CA VAL A 25 -17.25 -9.12 0.53
C VAL A 25 -16.87 -10.33 -0.32
N ARG A 26 -17.71 -11.38 -0.32
CA ARG A 26 -17.52 -12.56 -1.20
C ARG A 26 -17.56 -12.23 -2.70
N LYS A 27 -18.13 -11.07 -3.07
CA LYS A 27 -18.13 -10.56 -4.45
C LYS A 27 -16.96 -9.61 -4.74
N GLY A 28 -16.02 -9.46 -3.82
CA GLY A 28 -14.85 -8.59 -3.96
C GLY A 28 -15.10 -7.13 -3.61
N SER A 29 -16.21 -6.80 -2.94
CA SER A 29 -16.59 -5.41 -2.67
C SER A 29 -16.06 -4.83 -1.34
N VAL A 30 -14.99 -5.40 -0.76
CA VAL A 30 -14.45 -4.97 0.54
C VAL A 30 -14.19 -3.45 0.59
N PHE A 31 -13.42 -2.93 -0.38
CA PHE A 31 -13.04 -1.51 -0.39
C PHE A 31 -14.20 -0.57 -0.70
N SER A 32 -15.08 -0.96 -1.61
CA SER A 32 -16.29 -0.19 -1.93
C SER A 32 -17.26 -0.14 -0.74
N LEU A 33 -17.36 -1.24 -0.01
CA LEU A 33 -18.19 -1.33 1.19
C LEU A 33 -17.63 -0.46 2.32
N PHE A 34 -16.32 -0.52 2.57
CA PHE A 34 -15.63 0.39 3.49
C PHE A 34 -15.92 1.87 3.15
N LYS A 35 -15.72 2.26 1.89
CA LYS A 35 -15.94 3.65 1.45
C LYS A 35 -17.40 4.09 1.61
N LEU A 36 -18.35 3.23 1.23
CA LEU A 36 -19.76 3.52 1.39
C LEU A 36 -20.15 3.69 2.87
N GLN A 37 -19.63 2.84 3.76
CA GLN A 37 -19.92 2.89 5.19
C GLN A 37 -19.43 4.21 5.80
N THR A 38 -18.17 4.57 5.56
CA THR A 38 -17.59 5.80 6.10
C THR A 38 -18.31 7.03 5.55
N GLU A 39 -18.59 7.07 4.24
CA GLU A 39 -19.36 8.15 3.63
C GLU A 39 -20.77 8.30 4.24
N LEU A 40 -21.48 7.20 4.47
CA LEU A 40 -22.82 7.23 5.07
C LEU A 40 -22.77 7.72 6.52
N ILE A 41 -21.83 7.22 7.33
CA ILE A 41 -21.70 7.66 8.73
C ILE A 41 -21.39 9.16 8.79
N ARG A 42 -20.41 9.63 8.02
CA ARG A 42 -20.07 11.07 7.93
C ARG A 42 -21.24 11.94 7.51
N LYS A 43 -22.01 11.48 6.51
CA LYS A 43 -23.18 12.20 5.99
C LYS A 43 -24.31 12.28 7.01
N HIS A 44 -24.53 11.22 7.79
CA HIS A 44 -25.66 11.13 8.72
C HIS A 44 -25.34 11.64 10.13
N SER A 45 -24.06 11.79 10.47
CA SER A 45 -23.59 12.35 11.74
C SER A 45 -23.02 13.76 11.60
N SER A 46 -23.43 14.49 10.57
CA SER A 46 -22.98 15.87 10.33
C SER A 46 -23.49 16.80 11.44
N GLY A 47 -22.58 17.24 12.32
CA GLY A 47 -22.88 18.09 13.47
C GLY A 47 -22.83 17.39 14.82
N ASP A 48 -22.57 16.07 14.83
CA ASP A 48 -22.29 15.30 16.04
C ASP A 48 -20.84 15.49 16.51
N ASP A 49 -20.53 14.97 17.71
CA ASP A 49 -19.17 14.93 18.24
C ASP A 49 -18.28 14.05 17.35
N GLU A 50 -17.15 14.59 16.89
CA GLU A 50 -16.19 13.88 16.04
C GLU A 50 -15.67 12.60 16.70
N GLU A 51 -15.54 12.55 18.03
CA GLU A 51 -15.14 11.35 18.76
C GLU A 51 -16.19 10.23 18.62
N LEU A 52 -17.48 10.58 18.77
CA LEU A 52 -18.59 9.64 18.57
C LEU A 52 -18.66 9.13 17.12
N VAL A 53 -18.43 10.01 16.14
CA VAL A 53 -18.40 9.61 14.73
C VAL A 53 -17.28 8.60 14.46
N GLN A 54 -16.10 8.80 15.06
CA GLN A 54 -14.97 7.89 14.93
C GLN A 54 -15.22 6.56 15.62
N GLU A 55 -15.84 6.55 16.80
CA GLU A 55 -16.26 5.32 17.48
C GLU A 55 -17.22 4.50 16.61
N MET A 56 -18.23 5.15 16.02
CA MET A 56 -19.16 4.50 15.10
C MET A 56 -18.44 3.90 13.88
N ILE A 57 -17.55 4.66 13.24
CA ILE A 57 -16.76 4.17 12.11
C ILE A 57 -15.94 2.94 12.53
N PHE A 58 -15.30 2.99 13.70
CA PHE A 58 -14.50 1.88 14.23
C PHE A 58 -15.34 0.61 14.47
N ASP A 59 -16.51 0.72 15.09
CA ASP A 59 -17.41 -0.41 15.34
C ASP A 59 -17.82 -1.12 14.04
N PHE A 60 -18.16 -0.33 13.00
CA PHE A 60 -18.51 -0.89 11.70
C PHE A 60 -17.31 -1.53 10.98
N MET A 61 -16.10 -0.97 11.15
CA MET A 61 -14.87 -1.55 10.62
C MET A 61 -14.51 -2.86 11.31
N GLU A 62 -14.81 -3.03 12.61
CA GLU A 62 -14.62 -4.30 13.31
C GLU A 62 -15.56 -5.40 12.79
N ILE A 63 -16.81 -5.07 12.44
CA ILE A 63 -17.70 -6.01 11.76
C ILE A 63 -17.13 -6.39 10.39
N LEU A 64 -16.67 -5.40 9.61
CA LEU A 64 -16.06 -5.66 8.31
C LEU A 64 -14.80 -6.54 8.44
N LYS A 65 -13.98 -6.29 9.45
CA LYS A 65 -12.80 -7.10 9.78
C LYS A 65 -13.18 -8.56 9.99
N GLN A 66 -14.15 -8.84 10.86
CA GLN A 66 -14.63 -10.21 11.11
C GLN A 66 -15.07 -10.89 9.81
N VAL A 67 -15.86 -10.18 9.00
CA VAL A 67 -16.34 -10.69 7.72
C VAL A 67 -15.18 -10.99 6.77
N VAL A 68 -14.18 -10.11 6.68
CA VAL A 68 -13.02 -10.34 5.82
C VAL A 68 -12.20 -11.53 6.28
N ASP A 69 -11.88 -11.59 7.57
CA ASP A 69 -11.08 -12.66 8.17
C ASP A 69 -11.73 -14.05 7.94
N GLU A 70 -13.06 -14.12 7.92
CA GLU A 70 -13.84 -15.35 7.68
C GLU A 70 -14.00 -15.71 6.18
N ASN A 71 -13.92 -14.75 5.25
CA ASN A 71 -14.40 -14.95 3.88
C ASN A 71 -13.41 -14.60 2.76
N VAL A 72 -12.30 -13.93 3.04
CA VAL A 72 -11.41 -13.43 1.99
C VAL A 72 -10.05 -14.10 2.07
N THR A 73 -9.71 -14.83 1.00
CA THR A 73 -8.41 -15.46 0.83
C THR A 73 -7.64 -14.86 -0.33
N CYS A 74 -6.31 -14.90 -0.22
CA CYS A 74 -5.40 -14.52 -1.29
C CYS A 74 -5.60 -15.42 -2.50
N PRO A 75 -5.84 -14.88 -3.71
CA PRO A 75 -6.05 -15.70 -4.90
C PRO A 75 -4.79 -16.45 -5.34
N LYS A 76 -3.59 -16.03 -4.89
CA LYS A 76 -2.31 -16.67 -5.25
C LYS A 76 -1.99 -17.89 -4.40
N CYS A 77 -2.18 -17.80 -3.07
CA CYS A 77 -1.78 -18.87 -2.13
C CYS A 77 -2.92 -19.46 -1.30
N ASN A 78 -4.14 -18.95 -1.49
CA ASN A 78 -5.37 -19.35 -0.81
C ASN A 78 -5.30 -19.26 0.73
N LYS A 79 -4.41 -18.42 1.26
CA LYS A 79 -4.35 -18.08 2.68
C LYS A 79 -5.22 -16.87 2.99
N PRO A 80 -5.83 -16.78 4.19
CA PRO A 80 -6.57 -15.58 4.60
C PRO A 80 -5.71 -14.31 4.51
N TYR A 81 -6.34 -13.19 4.18
CA TYR A 81 -5.70 -11.89 4.33
C TYR A 81 -5.71 -11.46 5.80
N THR A 82 -4.65 -10.78 6.24
CA THR A 82 -4.65 -10.01 7.47
C THR A 82 -5.37 -8.69 7.19
N PHE A 83 -6.53 -8.46 7.83
CA PHE A 83 -7.20 -7.16 7.81
C PHE A 83 -6.68 -6.25 8.92
N ARG A 84 -6.30 -5.02 8.56
CA ARG A 84 -5.86 -3.98 9.49
C ARG A 84 -6.66 -2.69 9.27
N ILE A 85 -7.11 -2.11 10.37
CA ILE A 85 -7.64 -0.75 10.43
C ILE A 85 -6.48 0.23 10.62
N CYS A 86 -6.46 1.28 9.82
CA CYS A 86 -5.46 2.33 9.84
C CYS A 86 -6.16 3.65 10.16
N THR A 87 -6.01 4.15 11.38
CA THR A 87 -6.58 5.44 11.81
C THR A 87 -5.52 6.52 11.83
N GLY A 88 -5.95 7.79 11.74
CA GLY A 88 -5.05 8.94 11.87
C GLY A 88 -4.02 9.06 10.74
N LEU A 89 -4.37 8.61 9.53
CA LEU A 89 -3.48 8.64 8.37
C LEU A 89 -3.16 10.06 7.87
N SER A 90 -3.96 11.04 8.29
CA SER A 90 -3.80 12.45 7.94
C SER A 90 -4.09 13.35 9.16
N ARG A 91 -3.82 14.65 9.00
CA ARG A 91 -4.23 15.68 9.98
C ARG A 91 -5.76 15.81 10.11
N GLU A 92 -6.51 15.20 9.20
CA GLU A 92 -7.98 15.25 9.12
C GLU A 92 -8.63 13.96 9.61
N HIS A 93 -7.90 13.11 10.34
CA HIS A 93 -8.42 11.84 10.88
C HIS A 93 -8.97 10.90 9.80
N ASP A 94 -8.28 10.79 8.66
CA ASP A 94 -8.58 9.84 7.57
C ASP A 94 -8.44 8.40 8.09
N ASN A 95 -9.51 7.61 7.92
CA ASN A 95 -9.46 6.18 8.15
C ASN A 95 -9.08 5.45 6.88
N GLY A 96 -8.43 4.31 7.04
CA GLY A 96 -8.12 3.42 5.96
C GLY A 96 -8.12 1.98 6.41
N ILE A 97 -8.13 1.09 5.43
CA ILE A 97 -8.05 -0.34 5.62
C ILE A 97 -6.93 -0.91 4.78
N GLU A 98 -6.30 -1.95 5.29
CA GLU A 98 -5.24 -2.70 4.62
C GLU A 98 -5.57 -4.19 4.65
N LEU A 99 -5.40 -4.86 3.50
CA LEU A 99 -5.44 -6.31 3.35
C LEU A 99 -4.05 -6.80 2.97
N THR A 100 -3.38 -7.52 3.88
CA THR A 100 -2.02 -8.03 3.65
C THR A 100 -2.01 -9.56 3.65
N CYS A 101 -1.48 -10.17 2.59
CA CYS A 101 -1.23 -11.60 2.56
C CYS A 101 0.16 -11.88 3.14
N GLU A 102 0.23 -12.47 4.33
CA GLU A 102 1.52 -12.73 5.01
C GLU A 102 2.45 -13.70 4.25
N VAL A 103 1.91 -14.52 3.35
CA VAL A 103 2.70 -15.49 2.58
C VAL A 103 3.28 -14.87 1.32
N CYS A 104 2.43 -14.29 0.46
CA CYS A 104 2.87 -13.73 -0.82
C CYS A 104 3.41 -12.30 -0.68
N GLY A 105 3.03 -11.60 0.38
CA GLY A 105 3.33 -10.19 0.58
C GLY A 105 2.43 -9.23 -0.20
N ASP A 106 1.42 -9.71 -0.93
CA ASP A 106 0.45 -8.83 -1.60
C ASP A 106 -0.27 -7.97 -0.56
N CYS A 107 -0.25 -6.66 -0.77
CA CYS A 107 -0.85 -5.68 0.11
C CYS A 107 -1.76 -4.75 -0.71
N TYR A 108 -3.00 -4.62 -0.25
CA TYR A 108 -3.99 -3.70 -0.81
C TYR A 108 -4.39 -2.71 0.28
N SER A 109 -4.36 -1.42 -0.01
CA SER A 109 -4.79 -0.39 0.94
C SER A 109 -5.71 0.64 0.31
N HIS A 110 -6.62 1.17 1.10
CA HIS A 110 -7.54 2.22 0.70
C HIS A 110 -7.83 3.11 1.90
N SER A 111 -8.04 4.41 1.66
CA SER A 111 -8.46 5.36 2.69
C SER A 111 -9.65 6.17 2.19
N GLU A 112 -10.40 6.79 3.11
CA GLU A 112 -11.64 7.51 2.79
C GLU A 112 -11.40 8.58 1.70
N GLN A 113 -10.27 9.28 1.81
CA GLN A 113 -9.93 10.38 0.90
C GLN A 113 -9.35 9.92 -0.45
N ARG A 114 -9.03 8.64 -0.62
CA ARG A 114 -8.47 8.13 -1.88
C ARG A 114 -9.58 7.66 -2.81
N GLU A 115 -9.43 7.94 -4.10
CA GLU A 115 -10.33 7.41 -5.12
C GLU A 115 -10.01 5.96 -5.48
N LEU A 116 -8.72 5.61 -5.45
CA LEU A 116 -8.21 4.33 -5.92
C LEU A 116 -7.67 3.47 -4.79
N VAL A 117 -7.85 2.16 -4.94
CA VAL A 117 -7.17 1.16 -4.11
C VAL A 117 -5.70 1.11 -4.52
N THR A 118 -4.82 1.22 -3.54
CA THR A 118 -3.37 1.10 -3.74
C THR A 118 -2.98 -0.37 -3.64
N TYR A 119 -2.18 -0.85 -4.58
CA TYR A 119 -1.62 -2.21 -4.56
C TYR A 119 -0.10 -2.16 -4.65
N PHE A 120 0.57 -2.96 -3.80
CA PHE A 120 2.01 -3.17 -3.80
C PHE A 120 2.35 -4.51 -3.12
N ASN A 121 3.64 -4.89 -3.13
CA ASN A 121 4.11 -6.07 -2.40
C ASN A 121 4.98 -5.66 -1.19
N ILE A 122 4.53 -6.00 0.02
CA ILE A 122 5.21 -5.65 1.27
C ILE A 122 6.56 -6.33 1.42
N ASN A 123 6.76 -7.52 0.85
CA ASN A 123 8.05 -8.20 0.91
C ASN A 123 9.08 -7.49 0.02
N ALA A 124 8.67 -7.06 -1.18
CA ALA A 124 9.52 -6.25 -2.05
C ALA A 124 9.87 -4.89 -1.39
N TRP A 125 8.89 -4.23 -0.77
CA TRP A 125 9.13 -3.01 -0.01
C TRP A 125 10.09 -3.23 1.18
N LYS A 126 9.89 -4.29 1.97
CA LYS A 126 10.79 -4.65 3.09
C LYS A 126 12.21 -4.89 2.61
N GLU A 127 12.39 -5.57 1.48
CA GLU A 127 13.73 -5.79 0.91
C GLU A 127 14.36 -4.47 0.45
N ALA A 128 13.60 -3.58 -0.19
CA ALA A 128 14.08 -2.25 -0.56
C ALA A 128 14.50 -1.44 0.68
N ASP A 129 13.72 -1.47 1.76
CA ASP A 129 14.05 -0.79 3.02
C ASP A 129 15.29 -1.40 3.70
N HIS A 130 15.42 -2.72 3.68
CA HIS A 130 16.60 -3.42 4.17
C HIS A 130 17.86 -3.02 3.39
N LEU A 131 17.79 -2.99 2.07
CA LEU A 131 18.90 -2.56 1.20
C LEU A 131 19.20 -1.07 1.36
N ARG A 132 18.19 -0.21 1.54
CA ARG A 132 18.36 1.21 1.85
C ARG A 132 19.22 1.42 3.10
N ARG A 133 18.97 0.66 4.17
CA ARG A 133 19.75 0.71 5.42
C ARG A 133 21.19 0.23 5.26
N ARG A 134 21.45 -0.69 4.32
CA ARG A 134 22.80 -1.25 4.04
C ARG A 134 23.58 -0.46 3.00
N SER A 135 22.91 0.36 2.20
CA SER A 135 23.53 1.09 1.09
C SER A 135 24.41 2.23 1.61
N ARG A 136 25.73 2.06 1.47
CA ARG A 136 26.73 3.12 1.69
C ARG A 136 27.22 3.60 0.34
N GLY A 137 26.57 4.60 -0.25
CA GLY A 137 27.04 5.21 -1.50
C GLY A 137 25.96 5.69 -2.46
N PHE A 138 24.71 5.29 -2.24
CA PHE A 138 23.53 5.77 -2.96
C PHE A 138 22.28 5.55 -2.11
N THR A 139 21.21 6.26 -2.44
CA THR A 139 19.90 6.14 -1.79
C THR A 139 19.06 5.11 -2.54
N VAL A 140 18.24 4.36 -1.81
CA VAL A 140 17.24 3.46 -2.39
C VAL A 140 15.86 3.93 -1.95
N THR A 141 14.97 4.16 -2.91
CA THR A 141 13.60 4.63 -2.70
C THR A 141 12.65 3.63 -3.34
N TYR A 142 11.74 3.03 -2.55
CA TYR A 142 10.61 2.29 -3.08
C TYR A 142 9.41 3.24 -3.14
N THR A 143 8.93 3.55 -4.34
CA THR A 143 7.92 4.58 -4.55
C THR A 143 6.66 4.01 -5.20
N LEU A 144 5.51 4.56 -4.81
CA LEU A 144 4.21 4.31 -5.43
C LEU A 144 3.82 5.48 -6.35
N GLU A 145 4.78 6.33 -6.72
CA GLU A 145 4.59 7.35 -7.75
C GLU A 145 4.70 6.72 -9.15
N SER A 146 4.08 7.38 -10.14
CA SER A 146 4.11 6.93 -11.53
C SER A 146 5.53 7.01 -12.11
N LEU A 147 6.24 5.88 -12.10
CA LEU A 147 7.47 5.68 -12.85
C LEU A 147 7.19 4.91 -14.14
N ALA A 148 7.66 5.42 -15.27
CA ALA A 148 7.51 4.76 -16.58
C ALA A 148 8.30 3.44 -16.69
N ALA A 149 9.28 3.22 -15.82
CA ALA A 149 10.10 2.00 -15.73
C ALA A 149 9.84 1.25 -14.41
N LYS A 150 10.26 -0.02 -14.34
CA LYS A 150 10.25 -0.82 -13.11
C LYS A 150 11.21 -0.29 -12.06
N ALA A 151 12.41 0.12 -12.48
CA ALA A 151 13.34 0.83 -11.64
C ALA A 151 14.16 1.82 -12.48
N VAL A 152 14.64 2.88 -11.82
CA VAL A 152 15.54 3.87 -12.42
C VAL A 152 16.68 4.17 -11.47
N LEU A 153 17.88 4.31 -12.00
CA LEU A 153 19.02 4.86 -11.28
C LEU A 153 19.27 6.27 -11.79
N PHE A 154 19.25 7.25 -10.89
CA PHE A 154 19.64 8.61 -11.20
C PHE A 154 21.01 8.92 -10.61
N ILE A 155 21.92 9.39 -11.46
CA ILE A 155 23.24 9.87 -11.06
C ILE A 155 23.30 11.37 -11.35
N TYR A 156 23.50 12.17 -10.31
CA TYR A 156 23.60 13.62 -10.42
C TYR A 156 24.95 14.04 -10.99
N ASP A 157 24.97 15.15 -11.74
CA ASP A 157 26.19 15.82 -12.21
C ASP A 157 27.01 16.38 -11.03
N ASP A 158 26.32 16.82 -9.97
CA ASP A 158 26.96 17.20 -8.71
C ASP A 158 27.39 15.96 -7.91
N MET A 159 28.70 15.72 -7.90
CA MET A 159 29.36 14.61 -7.19
C MET A 159 29.11 14.59 -5.67
N LEU A 160 28.67 15.71 -5.07
CA LEU A 160 28.30 15.77 -3.66
C LEU A 160 26.94 15.11 -3.39
N LYS A 161 26.05 15.10 -4.39
CA LYS A 161 24.76 14.41 -4.29
C LYS A 161 24.96 12.91 -4.48
N ARG A 162 24.31 12.13 -3.63
CA ARG A 162 24.33 10.67 -3.75
C ARG A 162 23.45 10.24 -4.91
N PRO A 163 23.89 9.28 -5.74
CA PRO A 163 22.99 8.62 -6.68
C PRO A 163 21.74 8.08 -5.98
N GLU A 164 20.66 7.92 -6.73
CA GLU A 164 19.37 7.47 -6.22
C GLU A 164 18.80 6.36 -7.09
N LEU A 165 18.60 5.18 -6.51
CA LEU A 165 17.82 4.10 -7.11
C LEU A 165 16.36 4.24 -6.69
N ARG A 166 15.46 4.46 -7.64
CA ARG A 166 14.01 4.46 -7.43
C ARG A 166 13.39 3.20 -8.01
N ILE A 167 12.66 2.46 -7.19
CA ILE A 167 11.97 1.22 -7.54
C ILE A 167 10.47 1.49 -7.55
N ASN A 168 9.81 1.14 -8.66
CA ASN A 168 8.38 1.31 -8.84
C ASN A 168 7.61 0.18 -8.16
N GLY A 169 6.98 0.50 -7.03
CA GLY A 169 6.21 -0.45 -6.24
C GLY A 169 4.90 -0.91 -6.88
N HIS A 170 4.45 -0.26 -7.95
CA HIS A 170 3.33 -0.74 -8.77
C HIS A 170 3.74 -1.75 -9.84
N ARG A 171 5.04 -2.02 -10.01
CA ARG A 171 5.54 -2.93 -11.05
C ARG A 171 6.51 -3.98 -10.53
N VAL A 172 7.13 -3.74 -9.38
CA VAL A 172 8.13 -4.62 -8.75
C VAL A 172 7.53 -5.26 -7.51
N PHE A 173 7.19 -6.53 -7.64
CA PHE A 173 6.52 -7.32 -6.61
C PHE A 173 7.38 -8.43 -6.01
N ASP A 174 8.50 -8.76 -6.65
CA ASP A 174 9.42 -9.79 -6.18
C ASP A 174 10.61 -9.16 -5.41
N PRO A 175 10.86 -9.56 -4.14
CA PRO A 175 12.06 -9.15 -3.42
C PRO A 175 13.38 -9.47 -4.15
N ALA A 176 13.44 -10.56 -4.91
CA ALA A 176 14.64 -10.91 -5.67
C ALA A 176 14.92 -9.87 -6.77
N GLU A 177 13.87 -9.40 -7.45
CA GLU A 177 13.96 -8.37 -8.49
C GLU A 177 14.49 -7.04 -7.91
N VAL A 178 14.02 -6.66 -6.71
CA VAL A 178 14.55 -5.50 -5.96
C VAL A 178 16.05 -5.61 -5.73
N LYS A 179 16.53 -6.77 -5.29
CA LYS A 179 17.96 -7.02 -5.07
C LYS A 179 18.75 -6.94 -6.37
N THR A 180 18.21 -7.45 -7.46
CA THR A 180 18.84 -7.39 -8.78
C THR A 180 19.06 -5.94 -9.23
N TYR A 181 18.06 -5.06 -9.10
CA TYR A 181 18.21 -3.63 -9.40
C TYR A 181 19.27 -2.95 -8.54
N TRP A 182 19.33 -3.30 -7.25
CA TRP A 182 20.33 -2.78 -6.34
C TRP A 182 21.75 -3.23 -6.72
N GLU A 183 21.94 -4.49 -7.08
CA GLU A 183 23.23 -5.03 -7.53
C GLU A 183 23.68 -4.40 -8.86
N HIS A 184 22.76 -4.26 -9.81
CA HIS A 184 23.03 -3.59 -11.09
C HIS A 184 23.42 -2.13 -10.88
N SER A 185 22.67 -1.40 -10.04
CA SER A 185 22.95 -0.01 -9.73
C SER A 185 24.35 0.18 -9.14
N LYS A 186 24.80 -0.71 -8.25
CA LYS A 186 26.17 -0.69 -7.74
C LYS A 186 27.22 -0.82 -8.84
N ARG A 187 26.99 -1.67 -9.84
CA ARG A 187 27.92 -1.84 -10.98
C ARG A 187 28.02 -0.54 -11.78
N ILE A 188 26.89 0.04 -12.15
CA ILE A 188 26.82 1.31 -12.90
C ILE A 188 27.52 2.43 -12.12
N ILE A 189 27.21 2.58 -10.83
CA ILE A 189 27.83 3.62 -9.98
C ILE A 189 29.35 3.42 -9.88
N LYS A 190 29.82 2.17 -9.82
CA LYS A 190 31.26 1.86 -9.78
C LYS A 190 31.94 2.27 -11.09
N GLN A 191 31.36 1.89 -12.23
CA GLN A 191 31.86 2.28 -13.55
C GLN A 191 31.92 3.79 -13.71
N TRP A 192 30.84 4.48 -13.32
CA TRP A 192 30.75 5.94 -13.33
C TRP A 192 31.86 6.60 -12.50
N LYS A 193 32.10 6.12 -11.27
CA LYS A 193 33.17 6.65 -10.40
C LYS A 193 34.57 6.42 -10.96
N ASN A 194 34.76 5.37 -11.74
CA ASN A 194 36.04 5.04 -12.36
C ASN A 194 36.24 5.75 -13.71
N GLY A 195 35.23 6.46 -14.22
CA GLY A 195 35.26 7.03 -15.57
C GLY A 195 35.24 5.96 -16.68
N GLU A 196 34.71 4.77 -16.37
CA GLU A 196 34.54 3.69 -17.33
C GLU A 196 33.33 3.97 -18.23
N GLU A 197 33.36 3.48 -19.47
CA GLU A 197 32.21 3.55 -20.37
C GLU A 197 31.05 2.70 -19.80
N ILE A 198 29.85 3.29 -19.76
CA ILE A 198 28.64 2.64 -19.26
C ILE A 198 27.76 2.29 -20.45
N ILE A 199 27.61 0.99 -20.70
CA ILE A 199 26.82 0.44 -21.81
C ILE A 199 25.41 0.14 -21.28
N GLU A 200 24.67 1.18 -20.91
CA GLU A 200 23.30 1.07 -20.41
C GLU A 200 22.43 2.14 -21.07
N GLU A 201 21.16 1.82 -21.32
CA GLU A 201 20.23 2.79 -21.87
C GLU A 201 20.06 3.94 -20.86
N SER A 202 20.48 5.12 -21.27
CA SER A 202 20.48 6.30 -20.43
C SER A 202 19.92 7.51 -21.15
N SER A 203 19.43 8.46 -20.37
CA SER A 203 18.91 9.73 -20.84
C SER A 203 19.36 10.83 -19.92
N ARG A 204 19.84 11.93 -20.49
CA ARG A 204 20.18 13.11 -19.72
C ARG A 204 18.89 13.86 -19.38
N VAL A 205 18.72 14.19 -18.10
CA VAL A 205 17.53 14.91 -17.63
C VAL A 205 17.98 15.88 -16.54
N GLY A 206 17.75 17.17 -16.75
CA GLY A 206 18.10 18.20 -15.79
C GLY A 206 19.58 18.16 -15.42
N ASP A 207 19.85 17.97 -14.12
CA ASP A 207 21.17 17.98 -13.50
C ASP A 207 21.80 16.59 -13.36
N GLY A 208 21.47 15.63 -14.23
CA GLY A 208 22.09 14.30 -14.18
C GLY A 208 21.70 13.36 -15.31
N VAL A 209 22.04 12.09 -15.11
CA VAL A 209 21.80 10.99 -16.05
C VAL A 209 20.89 9.96 -15.39
N PHE A 210 19.80 9.63 -16.08
CA PHE A 210 18.89 8.53 -15.72
C PHE A 210 19.27 7.27 -16.49
N TYR A 211 19.38 6.17 -15.77
CA TYR A 211 19.50 4.82 -16.33
C TYR A 211 18.21 4.06 -16.07
N ARG A 212 17.61 3.51 -17.12
CA ARG A 212 16.40 2.68 -17.01
C ARG A 212 16.80 1.25 -16.70
N LEU A 213 16.16 0.66 -15.69
CA LEU A 213 16.42 -0.70 -15.25
C LEU A 213 15.11 -1.51 -15.41
N ASP A 214 14.71 -1.80 -16.65
CA ASP A 214 13.46 -2.55 -16.93
C ASP A 214 13.68 -4.06 -17.06
N GLU A 215 14.82 -4.46 -17.64
CA GLU A 215 15.22 -5.85 -17.83
C GLU A 215 16.63 -6.04 -17.27
N VAL A 216 16.75 -6.45 -16.01
CA VAL A 216 18.05 -6.91 -15.52
C VAL A 216 18.17 -8.39 -15.84
N ILE A 217 19.07 -8.71 -16.77
CA ILE A 217 19.44 -10.07 -17.17
C ILE A 217 20.21 -10.76 -16.04
#